data_AF-A0A7J9P7G3-F1
#
_entry.id   AF-A0A7J9P7G3-F1
#
_cell.length_a   1.000
_cell.length_b   1.000
_cell.length_c   1.000
_cell.angle_alpha   90.00
_cell.angle_beta   90.00
_cell.angle_gamma   90.00
#
_symmetry.space_group_name_H-M   'P 1'
#
loop_
_entity.id
_entity.type
_entity.pdbx_description
1 polymer ?
#
loop_
_entity_poly.entity_id
_entity_poly.type
_entity_poly.pdbx_seq_one_letter_code
_entity_poly.pdbx_strand_id
1 'polypeptide(L)' 'MKFHYIIQKNKITESYGIASGKKELIRISELVKDEKCNLKVLSRPEFLKIKRKIDMKTNRKRERAFKIERIDYLSA' A
#
# COMPACT_ATOMS: atom_id res chain seq x y z
N MET A 1 -3.44 -9.16 19.33
CA MET A 1 -3.95 -7.79 19.11
C MET A 1 -3.37 -7.30 17.78
N LYS A 2 -4.20 -6.98 16.78
CA LYS A 2 -3.73 -6.64 15.43
C LYS A 2 -3.51 -5.14 15.29
N PHE A 3 -2.41 -4.74 14.65
CA PHE A 3 -2.05 -3.35 14.38
C PHE A 3 -2.21 -3.06 12.89
N HIS A 4 -2.98 -2.03 12.56
CA HIS A 4 -3.10 -1.56 11.19
C HIS A 4 -2.07 -0.46 10.96
N TYR A 5 -1.24 -0.62 9.95
CA TYR A 5 -0.18 0.34 9.66
C TYR A 5 -0.14 0.72 8.18
N ILE A 6 0.43 1.88 7.92
CA ILE A 6 0.78 2.34 6.59
C ILE A 6 2.27 2.67 6.54
N ILE A 7 2.84 2.53 5.34
CA ILE A 7 4.21 2.93 5.05
C ILE A 7 4.15 4.19 4.18
N GLN A 8 4.84 5.23 4.62
CA GLN A 8 4.89 6.52 3.95
C GLN A 8 6.31 6.88 3.55
N LYS A 9 6.49 7.38 2.33
CA LYS A 9 7.73 7.99 1.86
C LYS A 9 7.42 9.42 1.46
N ASN A 10 8.07 10.41 2.07
CA ASN A 10 7.84 11.83 1.77
C ASN A 10 6.35 12.25 1.75
N LYS A 11 5.58 11.83 2.76
CA LYS A 11 4.11 12.06 2.90
C LYS A 11 3.22 11.31 1.88
N ILE A 12 3.79 10.60 0.92
CA ILE A 12 3.07 9.72 -0.01
C ILE A 12 2.91 8.36 0.67
N THR A 13 1.71 7.80 0.64
CA THR A 13 1.48 6.45 1.16
C THR A 13 1.79 5.44 0.06
N GLU A 14 2.84 4.65 0.27
CA GLU A 14 3.34 3.67 -0.68
C GLU A 14 2.68 2.31 -0.48
N SER A 15 2.53 1.89 0.79
CA SER A 15 2.01 0.57 1.14
C SER A 15 1.19 0.60 2.42
N TYR A 16 0.43 -0.46 2.65
CA TYR A 16 -0.38 -0.68 3.84
C TYR A 16 -0.25 -2.13 4.29
N GLY A 17 -0.44 -2.40 5.58
CA GLY A 17 -0.36 -3.75 6.11
C GLY A 17 -1.01 -3.91 7.49
N ILE A 18 -1.05 -5.15 7.96
CA ILE A 18 -1.57 -5.53 9.27
C ILE A 18 -0.53 -6.38 9.97
N ALA A 19 -0.08 -5.94 11.14
CA ALA A 19 0.81 -6.71 11.99
C ALA A 19 -0.01 -7.45 13.05
N SER A 20 0.33 -8.71 13.30
CA SER A 20 -0.31 -9.59 14.28
C SER A 20 0.04 -9.25 15.73
N GLY A 21 1.15 -8.54 15.95
CA GLY A 21 1.61 -8.12 17.27
C GLY A 21 2.72 -7.06 17.24
N LYS A 22 3.11 -6.59 18.43
CA LYS A 22 4.10 -5.49 18.59
C LYS A 22 5.50 -5.85 18.07
N LYS A 23 5.94 -7.10 18.26
CA LYS A 23 7.25 -7.57 17.77
C LYS A 23 7.35 -7.48 16.24
N GLU A 24 6.30 -7.91 15.55
CA GLU A 24 6.22 -7.82 14.09
C GLU A 24 6.21 -6.36 13.62
N LEU A 25 5.47 -5.50 14.30
CA LEU A 25 5.43 -4.06 14.00
C LEU A 25 6.81 -3.39 14.14
N ILE A 26 7.58 -3.75 15.19
CA ILE A 26 8.94 -3.24 15.41
C ILE A 26 9.86 -3.72 14.30
N ARG A 27 9.82 -5.02 13.96
CA ARG A 27 10.62 -5.59 12.87
C ARG A 27 10.34 -4.88 11.54
N ILE A 28 9.08 -4.63 11.22
CA ILE A 28 8.72 -3.87 10.01
C ILE A 28 9.27 -2.45 10.12
N SER A 29 9.10 -1.77 11.27
CA SER A 29 9.61 -0.41 11.46
C SER A 29 11.13 -0.31 11.27
N GLU A 30 11.89 -1.33 11.64
CA GLU A 30 13.33 -1.39 11.41
C GLU A 30 13.64 -1.50 9.91
N LEU A 31 12.96 -2.40 9.19
CA LEU A 31 13.14 -2.58 7.75
C LEU A 31 12.85 -1.31 6.94
N VAL A 32 11.77 -0.58 7.25
CA VAL A 32 11.43 0.64 6.49
C VAL A 32 12.30 1.85 6.83
N LYS A 33 13.02 1.86 7.97
CA LYS A 33 13.95 2.95 8.30
C LYS A 33 15.09 3.04 7.29
N ASP A 34 15.63 1.90 6.86
CA ASP A 34 16.72 1.83 5.89
C ASP A 34 16.31 2.41 4.52
N GLU A 35 15.02 2.30 4.17
CA GLU A 35 14.47 2.79 2.91
C GLU A 35 14.05 4.28 2.94
N LYS A 36 14.32 5.00 4.03
CA LYS A 36 13.82 6.36 4.32
C LYS A 36 12.28 6.43 4.32
N CYS A 37 11.64 5.35 4.76
CA CYS A 37 10.20 5.24 4.88
C CYS A 37 9.77 5.32 6.35
N ASN A 38 8.61 5.92 6.59
CA ASN A 38 8.02 6.05 7.91
C ASN A 38 6.84 5.09 8.07
N LEU A 39 6.85 4.31 9.14
CA LEU A 39 5.72 3.47 9.52
C LEU A 39 4.78 4.26 10.43
N LYS A 40 3.50 4.34 10.06
CA LYS A 40 2.45 4.98 10.87
C LYS A 40 1.37 3.98 11.23
N VAL A 41 1.15 3.80 12.52
CA VAL A 41 0.03 2.99 13.04
C VAL A 41 -1.23 3.85 13.02
N LEU A 42 -2.34 3.27 12.61
CA LEU A 42 -3.61 3.97 12.48
C LEU A 42 -4.74 3.21 13.16
N SER A 43 -5.81 3.94 13.44
CA SER A 43 -7.09 3.34 13.77
C SER A 43 -7.64 2.58 12.54
N ARG A 44 -8.45 1.54 12.79
CA ARG A 44 -9.09 0.75 11.73
C ARG A 44 -9.86 1.61 10.70
N PRO A 45 -10.70 2.60 11.08
CA PRO A 45 -11.44 3.39 10.09
C PRO A 45 -10.53 4.23 9.19
N GLU A 46 -9.46 4.82 9.74
CA GLU A 46 -8.49 5.59 8.96
C GLU A 46 -7.70 4.71 7.99
N PHE A 47 -7.25 3.55 8.47
CA PHE A 47 -6.57 2.55 7.65
C PHE A 47 -7.41 2.14 6.43
N LEU A 48 -8.70 1.85 6.63
CA LEU A 48 -9.59 1.43 5.55
C LEU A 48 -9.76 2.53 4.47
N LYS A 49 -9.84 3.80 4.88
CA LYS A 49 -9.90 4.93 3.94
C LYS A 49 -8.66 4.99 3.05
N ILE A 50 -7.48 4.80 3.64
CA ILE A 50 -6.20 4.86 2.91
C ILE A 50 -6.02 3.62 2.02
N LYS A 51 -6.31 2.42 2.54
CA LYS A 51 -6.32 1.16 1.78
C LYS A 51 -7.14 1.29 0.49
N ARG A 52 -8.38 1.78 0.59
CA ARG A 52 -9.26 1.98 -0.57
C ARG A 52 -8.67 2.93 -1.62
N LYS A 53 -7.98 3.99 -1.20
CA LYS A 53 -7.32 4.93 -2.13
C LYS A 53 -6.19 4.25 -2.90
N ILE A 54 -5.37 3.44 -2.23
CA ILE A 54 -4.27 2.70 -2.85
C ILE A 54 -4.82 1.62 -3.80
N ASP A 55 -5.81 0.84 -3.36
CA ASP A 55 -6.45 -0.19 -4.18
C ASP A 55 -7.07 0.41 -5.45
N MET A 56 -7.74 1.56 -5.36
CA MET A 56 -8.27 2.27 -6.53
C MET A 56 -7.17 2.72 -7.50
N LYS A 57 -6.03 3.19 -7.01
CA LYS A 57 -4.89 3.58 -7.86
C LYS A 57 -4.33 2.36 -8.61
N THR A 58 -4.23 1.22 -7.93
CA THR A 58 -3.76 -0.04 -8.53
C THR A 58 -4.75 -0.56 -9.56
N ASN A 59 -6.06 -0.53 -9.26
CA ASN A 59 -7.10 -0.95 -10.22
C ASN A 59 -7.10 -0.07 -11.48
N ARG A 60 -6.99 1.26 -11.34
CA ARG A 60 -6.85 2.16 -12.50
C ARG A 60 -5.62 1.84 -13.35
N LYS A 61 -4.49 1.46 -12.73
CA LYS A 61 -3.29 1.02 -13.48
C LYS A 61 -3.54 -0.28 -14.23
N ARG A 62 -4.19 -1.26 -13.59
CA ARG A 62 -4.56 -2.54 -14.23
C ARG A 62 -5.53 -2.34 -15.40
N GLU A 63 -6.56 -1.50 -15.23
CA GLU A 63 -7.50 -1.16 -16.32
C GLU A 63 -6.79 -0.51 -17.51
N ARG A 64 -5.80 0.36 -17.27
CA ARG A 64 -4.99 0.94 -18.34
C ARG A 64 -4.13 -0.10 -19.05
N ALA A 65 -3.44 -0.95 -18.30
CA ALA A 65 -2.62 -2.02 -18.87
C ALA A 65 -3.47 -2.98 -19.73
N PHE A 66 -4.62 -3.41 -19.20
CA PHE A 66 -5.55 -4.28 -19.93
C PHE A 66 -6.12 -3.63 -21.20
N LYS A 67 -6.37 -2.31 -21.18
CA LYS A 67 -6.80 -1.58 -22.39
C LYS A 67 -5.70 -1.52 -23.45
N ILE A 68 -4.44 -1.38 -23.05
CA ILE A 68 -3.28 -1.36 -23.97
C ILE A 68 -3.11 -2.75 -24.62
N GLU A 69 -3.08 -3.81 -23.82
CA GLU A 69 -2.97 -5.19 -24.33
C GLU A 69 -4.12 -5.53 -25.30
N ARG A 70 -5.36 -5.14 -24.98
CA ARG A 70 -6.49 -5.36 -25.89
C ARG A 70 -6.38 -4.61 -27.22
N ILE A 71 -5.74 -3.43 -27.23
CA ILE A 71 -5.50 -2.70 -28.48
C ILE A 71 -4.49 -3.47 -29.32
N ASP A 72 -3.38 -3.91 -28.72
CA ASP A 72 -2.35 -4.67 -29.43
C ASP A 72 -2.91 -5.95 -30.08
N TYR A 73 -3.83 -6.67 -29.41
CA TYR A 73 -4.52 -7.84 -29.99
C TYR A 73 -5.54 -7.51 -31.10
N LEU A 74 -6.06 -6.29 -31.17
CA LEU A 74 -7.00 -5.87 -32.22
C LEU A 74 -6.30 -5.24 -33.44
N SER A 75 -5.04 -4.83 -33.27
CA SER A 75 -4.21 -4.24 -34.32
C SER A 75 -3.14 -5.19 -34.89
N ALA A 76 -3.11 -6.45 -34.44
CA ALA A 76 -2.31 -7.55 -35.01
C ALA A 76 -3.17 -8.43 -35.90
#